data_AF-A0A523VY17-F1
#
_entry.id   AF-A0A523VY17-F1
#
_cell.length_a   1.000
_cell.length_b   1.000
_cell.length_c   1.000
_cell.angle_alpha   90.00
_cell.angle_beta   90.00
_cell.angle_gamma   90.00
#
_symmetry.space_group_name_H-M   'P 1'
#
loop_
_entity.id
_entity.type
_entity.pdbx_description
1 polymer ?
#
loop_
_entity_poly.entity_id
_entity_poly.type
_entity_poly.pdbx_seq_one_letter_code
_entity_poly.pdbx_strand_id
1 'polypeptide(L)'
;MITSKVGLEAEFLLINDKGEKIIPPSSWDRDGFPLLGEIRGKEGKTVTETIIQFKAKEMEIVENLRKGHTILMADVEQVKLALYKKANKEINWEDKNAQEEEIKNIYGTDISEFSDQVVKGNKIQGIRISCGLHVHFSCEDFKKYTYDKEVYRQVILPIGLGEAGLIADKGYKADDIPAKDPFTLSQRLAKELLSPSIFLYAREGYTKEKTLTARAGKLNKPAIEYIVKEMDDAFFERFAPEKKDRTKYRQPGFFELKPYGFEYRSLPANSKTMEALPEITKKAFDLLKEINKY
;
A
#
# COMPACT_ATOMS: atom_id res chain seq x y z
N MET A 1 -0.63 21.09 9.55
CA MET A 1 -0.93 20.38 10.82
C MET A 1 -0.28 19.04 10.68
N ILE A 2 0.65 18.73 11.59
CA ILE A 2 1.36 17.47 11.54
C ILE A 2 0.45 16.37 12.08
N THR A 3 0.26 15.32 11.30
CA THR A 3 -0.49 14.13 11.70
C THR A 3 0.47 12.96 11.76
N SER A 4 0.61 12.39 12.95
CA SER A 4 1.33 11.13 13.15
C SER A 4 0.35 9.97 13.18
N LYS A 5 0.72 8.89 12.52
CA LYS A 5 -0.03 7.65 12.52
C LYS A 5 0.90 6.48 12.76
N VAL A 6 0.36 5.46 13.43
CA VAL A 6 1.04 4.18 13.63
C VAL A 6 0.12 3.07 13.12
N GLY A 7 0.69 2.15 12.35
CA GLY A 7 0.02 0.91 11.95
C GLY A 7 0.70 -0.30 12.57
N LEU A 8 -0.05 -1.39 12.71
CA LEU A 8 0.47 -2.68 13.17
C LEU A 8 0.13 -3.75 12.12
N GLU A 9 1.10 -4.61 11.89
CA GLU A 9 0.94 -5.78 11.05
C GLU A 9 1.64 -6.98 11.68
N ALA A 10 0.97 -8.13 11.73
CA ALA A 10 1.57 -9.36 12.24
C ALA A 10 1.43 -10.48 11.21
N GLU A 11 2.53 -11.14 10.92
CA GLU A 11 2.54 -12.32 10.06
C GLU A 11 2.08 -13.56 10.85
N PHE A 12 1.54 -14.54 10.15
CA PHE A 12 1.20 -15.84 10.71
C PHE A 12 1.33 -16.97 9.69
N LEU A 13 1.56 -18.18 10.20
CA LEU A 13 1.42 -19.43 9.46
C LEU A 13 -0.01 -19.95 9.59
N LEU A 14 -0.57 -20.48 8.51
CA LEU A 14 -1.86 -21.17 8.53
C LEU A 14 -1.66 -22.67 8.75
N ILE A 15 -2.36 -23.22 9.74
CA ILE A 15 -2.33 -24.64 10.09
C ILE A 15 -3.70 -25.26 9.77
N ASN A 16 -3.72 -26.42 9.13
CA ASN A 16 -4.96 -27.15 8.84
C ASN A 16 -5.44 -28.01 10.02
N ASP A 17 -6.57 -28.68 9.85
CA ASP A 17 -7.18 -29.59 10.84
C ASP A 17 -6.31 -30.81 11.20
N LYS A 18 -5.29 -31.11 10.38
CA LYS A 18 -4.30 -32.17 10.60
C LYS A 18 -3.03 -31.67 11.29
N GLY A 19 -2.95 -30.39 11.65
CA GLY A 19 -1.74 -29.78 12.21
C GLY A 19 -0.65 -29.51 11.17
N GLU A 20 -0.97 -29.55 9.87
CA GLU A 20 -0.01 -29.29 8.80
C GLU A 20 -0.01 -27.81 8.40
N LYS A 21 1.18 -27.26 8.19
CA LYS A 21 1.36 -25.93 7.61
C LYS A 21 0.87 -25.94 6.15
N ILE A 22 0.03 -24.97 5.80
CA ILE A 22 -0.51 -24.80 4.45
C ILE A 22 -0.28 -23.37 3.95
N ILE A 23 -0.40 -23.19 2.63
CA ILE A 23 -0.35 -21.86 2.01
C ILE A 23 -1.68 -21.15 2.32
N PRO A 24 -1.65 -19.93 2.90
CA PRO A 24 -2.85 -19.11 3.07
C PRO A 24 -3.60 -18.91 1.73
N PRO A 25 -4.94 -18.76 1.74
CA PRO A 25 -5.69 -18.46 0.53
C PRO A 25 -5.13 -17.23 -0.20
N SER A 26 -5.08 -17.26 -1.53
CA SER A 26 -4.55 -16.15 -2.33
C SER A 26 -5.36 -14.85 -2.24
N SER A 27 -6.60 -14.94 -1.76
CA SER A 27 -7.48 -13.80 -1.50
C SER A 27 -7.19 -13.10 -0.17
N TRP A 28 -6.30 -13.65 0.67
CA TRP A 28 -5.88 -13.02 1.92
C TRP A 28 -4.67 -12.14 1.67
N ASP A 29 -4.49 -11.16 2.55
CA ASP A 29 -3.27 -10.36 2.59
C ASP A 29 -2.08 -11.27 2.92
N ARG A 30 -1.02 -11.17 2.11
CA ARG A 30 0.21 -11.94 2.20
C ARG A 30 1.37 -10.98 1.96
N ASP A 31 2.47 -11.18 2.69
CA ASP A 31 3.72 -10.48 2.39
C ASP A 31 4.27 -10.99 1.05
N GLY A 32 5.42 -10.48 0.61
CA GLY A 32 6.22 -11.02 -0.49
C GLY A 32 6.60 -12.50 -0.31
N PHE A 33 6.27 -13.12 0.83
CA PHE A 33 6.44 -14.52 1.12
C PHE A 33 5.09 -15.28 1.21
N PRO A 34 4.69 -16.07 0.18
CA PRO A 34 3.34 -16.63 0.09
C PRO A 34 2.94 -17.64 1.17
N LEU A 35 3.87 -18.09 2.03
CA LEU A 35 3.56 -18.97 3.17
C LEU A 35 3.05 -18.20 4.38
N LEU A 36 3.25 -16.88 4.44
CA LEU A 36 2.84 -16.04 5.55
C LEU A 36 1.56 -15.30 5.16
N GLY A 37 0.54 -15.45 6.00
CA GLY A 37 -0.61 -14.54 5.97
C GLY A 37 -0.31 -13.32 6.83
N GLU A 38 -0.99 -12.21 6.58
CA GLU A 38 -0.81 -10.97 7.34
C GLU A 38 -2.10 -10.55 8.04
N ILE A 39 -1.99 -10.17 9.30
CA ILE A 39 -3.00 -9.38 10.01
C ILE A 39 -2.57 -7.92 9.88
N ARG A 40 -3.04 -7.23 8.84
CA ARG A 40 -2.72 -5.80 8.62
C ARG A 40 -3.83 -4.90 9.14
N GLY A 41 -3.63 -4.34 10.33
CA GLY A 41 -4.53 -3.32 10.88
C GLY A 41 -4.46 -2.04 10.05
N LYS A 42 -5.56 -1.27 10.05
CA LYS A 42 -5.48 0.12 9.59
C LYS A 42 -4.58 0.92 10.56
N GLU A 43 -4.02 2.01 10.04
CA GLU A 43 -3.25 2.96 10.81
C GLU A 43 -4.15 3.83 11.71
N GLY A 44 -3.77 3.96 12.99
CA GLY A 44 -4.46 4.80 13.97
C GLY A 44 -3.69 6.08 14.27
N LYS A 45 -4.38 7.08 14.84
CA LYS A 45 -3.79 8.34 15.33
C LYS A 45 -3.49 8.32 16.82
N THR A 46 -3.95 7.28 17.52
CA THR A 46 -3.74 7.06 18.95
C THR A 46 -3.40 5.60 19.20
N VAL A 47 -2.82 5.32 20.37
CA VAL A 47 -2.51 3.95 20.81
C VAL A 47 -3.76 3.07 20.77
N THR A 48 -4.86 3.53 21.38
CA THR A 48 -6.12 2.80 21.44
C THR A 48 -6.71 2.54 20.06
N GLU A 49 -6.75 3.55 19.19
CA GLU A 49 -7.27 3.40 17.83
C GLU A 49 -6.49 2.35 17.03
N THR A 50 -5.15 2.41 17.10
CA THR A 50 -4.25 1.49 16.39
C THR A 50 -4.48 0.04 16.83
N ILE A 51 -4.57 -0.20 18.15
CA ILE A 51 -4.79 -1.54 18.70
C ILE A 51 -6.18 -2.06 18.33
N ILE A 52 -7.22 -1.24 18.42
CA ILE A 52 -8.59 -1.64 18.04
C ILE A 52 -8.63 -2.03 16.56
N GLN A 53 -8.01 -1.23 15.68
CA GLN A 53 -7.99 -1.51 14.25
C GLN A 53 -7.22 -2.81 13.93
N PHE A 54 -6.11 -3.07 14.62
CA PHE A 54 -5.38 -4.32 14.51
C PHE A 54 -6.21 -5.52 14.99
N LYS A 55 -6.81 -5.42 16.18
CA LYS A 55 -7.64 -6.50 16.76
C LYS A 55 -8.92 -6.77 15.95
N ALA A 56 -9.50 -5.74 15.34
CA ALA A 56 -10.62 -5.92 14.42
C ALA A 56 -10.22 -6.76 13.20
N LYS A 57 -9.04 -6.52 12.63
CA LYS A 57 -8.54 -7.33 11.50
C LYS A 57 -8.17 -8.76 11.92
N GLU A 58 -7.58 -8.93 13.11
CA GLU A 58 -7.33 -10.26 13.68
C GLU A 58 -8.63 -11.06 13.79
N MET A 59 -9.68 -10.45 14.34
CA MET A 59 -10.99 -11.07 14.46
C MET A 59 -11.62 -11.40 13.10
N GLU A 60 -11.54 -10.48 12.13
CA GLU A 60 -12.02 -10.73 10.76
C GLU A 60 -11.34 -11.96 10.14
N ILE A 61 -10.02 -12.12 10.33
CA ILE A 61 -9.28 -13.28 9.83
C ILE A 61 -9.73 -14.55 10.55
N VAL A 62 -9.87 -14.50 11.88
CA VAL A 62 -10.31 -15.64 12.69
C VAL A 62 -11.72 -16.10 12.31
N GLU A 63 -12.65 -15.17 12.07
CA GLU A 63 -14.01 -15.48 11.64
C GLU A 63 -14.06 -16.10 10.23
N ASN A 64 -13.12 -15.75 9.37
CA ASN A 64 -12.99 -16.29 8.03
C ASN A 64 -12.18 -17.60 7.95
N LEU A 65 -11.63 -18.10 9.07
CA LEU A 65 -10.96 -19.39 9.10
C LEU A 65 -11.95 -20.52 8.79
N ARG A 66 -11.55 -21.44 7.91
CA ARG A 66 -12.32 -22.68 7.71
C ARG A 66 -12.27 -23.51 8.98
N LYS A 67 -13.33 -24.30 9.22
CA LYS A 67 -13.41 -25.20 10.38
C LYS A 67 -12.16 -26.08 10.48
N GLY A 68 -11.52 -26.06 11.64
CA GLY A 68 -10.31 -26.83 11.94
C GLY A 68 -9.00 -26.14 11.55
N HIS A 69 -9.03 -25.01 10.85
CA HIS A 69 -7.82 -24.21 10.61
C HIS A 69 -7.50 -23.31 11.80
N THR A 70 -6.21 -23.06 12.03
CA THR A 70 -5.72 -22.16 13.08
C THR A 70 -4.56 -21.30 12.58
N ILE A 71 -4.37 -20.14 13.21
CA ILE A 71 -3.22 -19.28 13.00
C ILE A 71 -2.09 -19.65 13.97
N LEU A 72 -0.86 -19.63 13.48
CA LEU A 72 0.34 -19.86 14.27
C LEU A 72 1.30 -18.66 14.12
N MET A 73 1.50 -17.96 15.23
CA MET A 73 2.46 -16.88 15.41
C MET A 73 3.72 -17.45 16.06
N ALA A 74 4.72 -17.78 15.25
CA ALA A 74 5.88 -18.54 15.70
C ALA A 74 7.19 -17.76 15.60
N ASP A 75 8.04 -17.95 16.61
CA ASP A 75 9.40 -17.40 16.66
C ASP A 75 10.25 -17.92 15.50
N VAL A 76 10.44 -19.24 15.44
CA VAL A 76 11.15 -19.91 14.36
C VAL A 76 10.52 -21.28 14.12
N GLU A 77 10.13 -21.53 12.89
CA GLU A 77 9.51 -22.78 12.44
C GLU A 77 10.27 -23.37 11.28
N GLN A 78 10.39 -24.70 11.28
CA GLN A 78 10.91 -25.40 10.11
C GLN A 78 9.77 -25.72 9.14
N VAL A 79 9.95 -25.33 7.89
CA VAL A 79 9.05 -25.65 6.77
C VAL A 79 9.73 -26.62 5.81
N LYS A 80 9.02 -27.68 5.45
CA LYS A 80 9.50 -28.69 4.49
C LYS A 80 9.75 -28.06 3.12
N LEU A 81 10.84 -28.46 2.45
CA LEU A 81 11.21 -27.95 1.13
C LEU A 81 10.09 -28.09 0.08
N ALA A 82 9.29 -29.16 0.14
CA ALA A 82 8.20 -29.38 -0.81
C ALA A 82 7.12 -28.28 -0.73
N LEU A 83 6.75 -27.87 0.49
CA LEU A 83 5.79 -26.80 0.72
C LEU A 83 6.37 -25.45 0.32
N TYR A 84 7.63 -25.19 0.69
CA TYR A 84 8.33 -23.97 0.30
C TYR A 84 8.42 -23.81 -1.23
N LYS A 85 8.81 -24.87 -1.95
CA LYS A 85 8.83 -24.86 -3.42
C LYS A 85 7.45 -24.64 -4.03
N LYS A 86 6.39 -25.14 -3.40
CA LYS A 86 5.01 -24.91 -3.86
C LYS A 86 4.64 -23.44 -3.71
N ALA A 87 4.89 -22.84 -2.56
CA ALA A 87 4.61 -21.43 -2.29
C ALA A 87 5.40 -20.48 -3.20
N ASN A 88 6.68 -20.75 -3.44
CA ASN A 88 7.50 -19.92 -4.34
C ASN A 88 6.99 -19.88 -5.79
N LYS A 89 6.17 -20.83 -6.22
CA LYS A 89 5.53 -20.77 -7.56
C LYS A 89 4.41 -19.74 -7.64
N GLU A 90 3.91 -19.27 -6.49
CA GLU A 90 2.88 -18.23 -6.41
C GLU A 90 3.48 -16.82 -6.28
N ILE A 91 4.80 -16.70 -6.15
CA ILE A 91 5.50 -15.40 -6.09
C ILE A 91 5.48 -14.76 -7.48
N ASN A 92 5.10 -13.49 -7.53
CA ASN A 92 5.39 -12.64 -8.67
C ASN A 92 6.87 -12.22 -8.63
N TRP A 93 7.68 -12.75 -9.55
CA TRP A 93 9.13 -12.53 -9.54
C TRP A 93 9.54 -11.11 -9.89
N GLU A 94 8.69 -10.35 -10.58
CA GLU A 94 8.95 -8.95 -10.91
C GLU A 94 8.95 -8.09 -9.63
N ASP A 95 7.96 -8.30 -8.75
CA ASP A 95 7.85 -7.59 -7.47
C ASP A 95 9.01 -7.93 -6.53
N LYS A 96 9.46 -9.19 -6.54
CA LYS A 96 10.57 -9.64 -5.70
C LYS A 96 11.91 -8.99 -6.07
N ASN A 97 12.21 -8.89 -7.36
CA ASN A 97 13.50 -8.36 -7.81
C ASN A 97 13.66 -6.86 -7.49
N ALA A 98 12.56 -6.11 -7.42
CA ALA A 98 12.59 -4.69 -7.05
C ALA A 98 12.90 -4.46 -5.55
N GLN A 99 12.65 -5.45 -4.69
CA GLN A 99 12.88 -5.35 -3.24
C GLN A 99 14.31 -5.70 -2.80
N GLU A 100 15.10 -6.34 -3.66
CA GLU A 100 16.46 -6.81 -3.30
C GLU A 100 17.55 -5.71 -3.38
N GLU A 101 17.24 -4.47 -3.78
CA GLU A 101 18.26 -3.41 -3.95
C GLU A 101 18.69 -2.71 -2.63
N GLU A 102 17.99 -2.89 -1.50
CA GLU A 102 18.36 -2.32 -0.19
C GLU A 102 18.63 -3.41 0.87
N ILE A 103 19.84 -4.01 0.82
CA ILE A 103 20.18 -5.21 1.60
C ILE A 103 20.82 -4.88 2.98
N LYS A 104 21.17 -3.62 3.26
CA LYS A 104 21.84 -3.26 4.52
C LYS A 104 20.90 -2.64 5.53
N ASN A 105 20.95 -3.14 6.77
CA ASN A 105 20.23 -2.54 7.90
C ASN A 105 20.92 -1.24 8.39
N ILE A 106 20.32 -0.53 9.36
CA ILE A 106 20.90 0.73 9.89
C ILE A 106 22.28 0.56 10.55
N TYR A 107 22.68 -0.66 10.88
CA TYR A 107 23.97 -0.99 11.48
C TYR A 107 25.02 -1.44 10.43
N GLY A 108 24.68 -1.39 9.14
CA GLY A 108 25.56 -1.80 8.06
C GLY A 108 25.67 -3.32 7.87
N THR A 109 24.85 -4.11 8.57
CA THR A 109 24.78 -5.57 8.40
C THR A 109 24.11 -5.90 7.07
N ASP A 110 24.77 -6.73 6.26
CA ASP A 110 24.23 -7.24 5.01
C ASP A 110 23.30 -8.43 5.29
N ILE A 111 21.99 -8.27 5.05
CA ILE A 111 21.03 -9.33 5.32
C ILE A 111 21.16 -10.51 4.32
N SER A 112 21.78 -10.32 3.15
CA SER A 112 21.97 -11.40 2.17
C SER A 112 22.92 -12.48 2.65
N GLU A 113 23.79 -12.17 3.61
CA GLU A 113 24.71 -13.12 4.24
C GLU A 113 23.98 -14.15 5.11
N PHE A 114 22.74 -13.89 5.52
CA PHE A 114 21.95 -14.83 6.29
C PHE A 114 21.20 -15.79 5.36
N SER A 115 21.19 -17.05 5.75
CA SER A 115 20.40 -18.07 5.07
C SER A 115 19.49 -18.76 6.07
N ASP A 116 18.20 -18.76 5.78
CA ASP A 116 17.23 -19.53 6.53
C ASP A 116 17.17 -21.00 6.08
N GLN A 117 18.02 -21.42 5.14
CA GLN A 117 18.00 -22.80 4.62
C GLN A 117 18.44 -23.80 5.68
N VAL A 118 17.66 -24.88 5.84
CA VAL A 118 18.05 -26.02 6.67
C VAL A 118 18.79 -27.02 5.78
N VAL A 119 20.10 -27.15 5.96
CA VAL A 119 20.96 -28.06 5.18
C VAL A 119 21.35 -29.28 6.01
N LYS A 120 21.16 -30.49 5.46
CA LYS A 120 21.63 -31.75 6.04
C LYS A 120 22.31 -32.58 4.96
N GLY A 121 23.57 -32.95 5.17
CA GLY A 121 24.35 -33.73 4.21
C GLY A 121 24.45 -33.05 2.83
N ASN A 122 24.74 -31.74 2.80
CA ASN A 122 24.82 -30.90 1.60
C ASN A 122 23.53 -30.82 0.76
N LYS A 123 22.38 -31.19 1.35
CA LYS A 123 21.06 -31.07 0.71
C LYS A 123 20.16 -30.17 1.54
N ILE A 124 19.52 -29.20 0.88
CA ILE A 124 18.47 -28.37 1.47
C ILE A 124 17.28 -29.27 1.81
N GLN A 125 16.88 -29.29 3.07
CA GLN A 125 15.73 -30.04 3.59
C GLN A 125 14.48 -29.16 3.73
N GLY A 126 14.68 -27.85 3.82
CA GLY A 126 13.63 -26.89 4.07
C GLY A 126 14.20 -25.53 4.39
N ILE A 127 13.37 -24.70 5.00
CA ILE A 127 13.74 -23.37 5.49
C ILE A 127 13.28 -23.20 6.93
N ARG A 128 13.93 -22.30 7.64
CA ARG A 128 13.43 -21.67 8.85
C ARG A 128 12.59 -20.47 8.46
N ILE A 129 11.48 -20.27 9.14
CA ILE A 129 10.62 -19.12 8.94
C ILE A 129 10.20 -18.59 10.30
N SER A 130 10.08 -17.29 10.43
CA SER A 130 9.58 -16.61 11.62
C SER A 130 8.40 -15.74 11.23
N CYS A 131 7.42 -15.63 12.12
CA CYS A 131 6.38 -14.61 11.99
C CYS A 131 6.93 -13.29 12.56
N GLY A 132 6.75 -12.19 11.84
CA GLY A 132 7.13 -10.84 12.27
C GLY A 132 5.97 -10.00 12.75
N LEU A 133 6.27 -9.08 13.65
CA LEU A 133 5.45 -7.91 13.94
C LEU A 133 6.11 -6.70 13.27
N HIS A 134 5.40 -6.10 12.31
CA HIS A 134 5.81 -4.86 11.67
C HIS A 134 5.07 -3.67 12.30
N VAL A 135 5.81 -2.58 12.55
CA VAL A 135 5.26 -1.32 13.05
C VAL A 135 5.43 -0.25 11.99
N HIS A 136 4.32 0.27 11.49
CA HIS A 136 4.28 1.24 10.41
C HIS A 136 4.30 2.64 11.00
N PHE A 137 5.25 3.46 10.60
CA PHE A 137 5.39 4.84 11.06
C PHE A 137 5.05 5.80 9.92
N SER A 138 4.11 6.69 10.15
CA SER A 138 3.82 7.79 9.23
C SER A 138 3.77 9.12 9.97
N CYS A 139 4.39 10.14 9.39
CA CYS A 139 4.30 11.50 9.88
C CYS A 139 4.21 12.47 8.71
N GLU A 140 3.02 13.03 8.50
CA GLU A 140 2.72 13.92 7.38
C GLU A 140 2.41 15.32 7.91
N ASP A 141 3.07 16.36 7.37
CA ASP A 141 2.53 17.71 7.48
C ASP A 141 1.50 17.93 6.38
N PHE A 142 0.27 18.18 6.80
CA PHE A 142 -0.85 18.43 5.92
C PHE A 142 -1.20 19.92 5.94
N LYS A 143 -1.20 20.55 4.76
CA LYS A 143 -1.77 21.89 4.56
C LYS A 143 -2.93 21.82 3.58
N LYS A 144 -4.07 22.32 4.03
CA LYS A 144 -5.29 22.47 3.24
C LYS A 144 -5.40 23.92 2.80
N TYR A 145 -5.48 24.15 1.50
CA TYR A 145 -5.79 25.45 0.94
C TYR A 145 -7.14 25.37 0.27
N THR A 146 -8.09 26.15 0.75
CA THR A 146 -9.35 26.35 0.07
C THR A 146 -9.20 27.53 -0.87
N TYR A 147 -9.54 27.35 -2.13
CA TYR A 147 -9.58 28.44 -3.10
C TYR A 147 -10.83 28.36 -3.96
N ASP A 148 -11.26 29.53 -4.39
CA ASP A 148 -12.36 29.70 -5.30
C ASP A 148 -11.90 29.35 -6.72
N LYS A 149 -12.55 28.38 -7.36
CA LYS A 149 -12.25 28.04 -8.75
C LYS A 149 -13.07 28.94 -9.68
N GLU A 150 -12.41 29.57 -10.63
CA GLU A 150 -13.09 30.31 -11.69
C GLU A 150 -13.98 29.37 -12.53
N VAL A 151 -15.22 29.81 -12.76
CA VAL A 151 -16.14 29.12 -13.66
C VAL A 151 -16.19 29.86 -14.97
N TYR A 152 -16.15 29.06 -16.02
CA TYR A 152 -16.29 29.53 -17.37
C TYR A 152 -17.46 28.80 -18.00
N ARG A 153 -18.38 29.56 -18.60
CA ARG A 153 -19.37 29.00 -19.51
C ARG A 153 -18.82 29.07 -20.92
N GLN A 154 -18.97 27.96 -21.63
CA GLN A 154 -18.67 27.92 -23.05
C GLN A 154 -19.68 28.79 -23.80
N VAL A 155 -19.18 29.75 -24.57
CA VAL A 155 -19.95 30.60 -25.47
C VAL A 155 -19.56 30.21 -26.89
N ILE A 156 -20.54 29.75 -27.65
CA ILE A 156 -20.34 29.36 -29.05
C ILE A 156 -20.78 30.55 -29.88
N LEU A 157 -19.83 31.19 -30.57
CA LEU A 157 -20.14 32.20 -31.57
C LEU A 157 -20.19 31.53 -32.94
N PRO A 158 -21.36 31.46 -33.58
CA PRO A 158 -21.43 31.00 -34.95
C PRO A 158 -20.69 32.02 -35.82
N ILE A 159 -19.66 31.59 -36.54
CA ILE A 159 -19.10 32.43 -37.60
C ILE A 159 -20.10 32.32 -38.74
N GLY A 160 -20.75 33.45 -39.07
CA GLY A 160 -21.62 33.51 -40.24
C GLY A 160 -20.86 32.95 -41.43
N LEU A 161 -21.40 31.93 -42.07
CA LEU A 161 -20.80 31.38 -43.27
C LEU A 161 -20.69 32.52 -44.28
N GLY A 162 -19.49 32.73 -44.84
CA GLY A 162 -19.36 33.53 -46.06
C GLY A 162 -20.28 32.98 -47.16
N GLU A 163 -20.49 33.73 -48.22
CA GLU A 163 -21.50 33.45 -49.27
C GLU A 163 -21.58 31.99 -49.75
N ALA A 164 -20.48 31.24 -49.68
CA ALA A 164 -20.43 29.80 -49.96
C ALA A 164 -21.34 28.92 -49.07
N GLY A 165 -21.56 29.24 -47.79
CA GLY A 165 -22.46 28.47 -46.93
C GLY A 165 -23.93 28.89 -47.02
N LEU A 166 -24.22 30.09 -47.51
CA LEU A 166 -25.58 30.52 -47.89
C LEU A 166 -26.11 29.76 -49.11
N ILE A 167 -25.23 29.28 -50.00
CA ILE A 167 -25.61 28.44 -51.15
C ILE A 167 -26.08 27.06 -50.68
N ALA A 168 -25.49 26.50 -49.62
CA ALA A 168 -25.95 25.25 -49.00
C ALA A 168 -27.28 25.39 -48.24
N ASP A 169 -27.69 26.63 -47.91
CA ASP A 169 -28.92 26.91 -47.16
C ASP A 169 -30.10 27.32 -48.07
N LYS A 170 -29.83 27.77 -49.31
CA LYS A 170 -30.84 28.22 -50.28
C LYS A 170 -31.25 27.17 -51.33
N GLY A 171 -30.59 26.01 -51.38
CA GLY A 171 -30.97 24.92 -52.26
C GLY A 171 -31.44 23.72 -51.43
N TYR A 172 -32.65 23.25 -51.70
CA TYR A 172 -33.31 22.06 -51.14
C TYR A 172 -34.13 22.25 -49.86
N LYS A 173 -35.47 22.32 -50.05
CA LYS A 173 -36.43 21.95 -49.02
C LYS A 173 -36.28 20.45 -48.73
N ALA A 174 -36.25 20.09 -47.45
CA ALA A 174 -36.02 18.70 -47.02
C ALA A 174 -37.08 17.71 -47.54
N ASP A 175 -38.22 18.21 -48.00
CA ASP A 175 -39.38 17.41 -48.39
C ASP A 175 -39.33 16.91 -49.86
N ASP A 176 -38.39 17.44 -50.67
CA ASP A 176 -38.27 17.11 -52.10
C ASP A 176 -37.17 16.07 -52.43
N ILE A 177 -36.51 15.48 -51.41
CA ILE A 177 -35.39 14.53 -51.65
C ILE A 177 -35.78 13.10 -51.20
N PRO A 178 -35.75 12.10 -52.09
CA PRO A 178 -36.07 10.72 -51.73
C PRO A 178 -35.06 10.16 -50.71
N ALA A 179 -35.56 9.55 -49.63
CA ALA A 179 -34.79 9.06 -48.47
C ALA A 179 -33.78 7.91 -48.76
N LYS A 180 -33.47 7.62 -50.03
CA LYS A 180 -32.61 6.49 -50.44
C LYS A 180 -31.33 6.91 -51.17
N ASP A 181 -31.02 8.20 -51.28
CA ASP A 181 -29.77 8.65 -51.91
C ASP A 181 -28.63 8.79 -50.86
N PRO A 182 -27.58 7.95 -50.90
CA PRO A 182 -26.46 8.01 -49.96
C PRO A 182 -25.66 9.33 -50.00
N PHE A 183 -25.83 10.17 -51.03
CA PHE A 183 -25.22 11.51 -51.07
C PHE A 183 -25.75 12.47 -49.98
N THR A 184 -26.98 12.25 -49.49
CA THR A 184 -27.64 13.14 -48.53
C THR A 184 -27.10 13.04 -47.11
N LEU A 185 -26.58 11.88 -46.70
CA LEU A 185 -26.00 11.70 -45.37
C LEU A 185 -24.66 12.44 -45.26
N SER A 186 -23.82 12.34 -46.28
CA SER A 186 -22.55 13.08 -46.40
C SER A 186 -22.75 14.60 -46.47
N GLN A 187 -23.83 15.09 -47.09
CA GLN A 187 -24.13 16.53 -47.16
C GLN A 187 -24.73 17.06 -45.84
N ARG A 188 -25.55 16.28 -45.12
CA ARG A 188 -25.98 16.59 -43.76
C ARG A 188 -24.81 16.62 -42.78
N LEU A 189 -23.93 15.62 -42.84
CA LEU A 189 -22.68 15.59 -42.09
C LEU A 189 -21.78 16.78 -42.44
N ALA A 190 -21.69 17.18 -43.71
CA ALA A 190 -20.92 18.36 -44.11
C ALA A 190 -21.49 19.66 -43.53
N LYS A 191 -22.82 19.81 -43.42
CA LYS A 191 -23.46 20.99 -42.80
C LYS A 191 -23.18 21.08 -41.30
N GLU A 192 -23.16 19.93 -40.60
CA GLU A 192 -22.79 19.87 -39.18
C GLU A 192 -21.28 19.96 -38.93
N LEU A 193 -20.43 19.47 -39.85
CA LEU A 193 -18.97 19.49 -39.77
C LEU A 193 -18.33 20.82 -40.20
N LEU A 194 -19.02 21.64 -41.01
CA LEU A 194 -18.46 22.84 -41.65
C LEU A 194 -19.09 24.16 -41.21
N SER A 195 -19.75 24.21 -40.06
CA SER A 195 -20.12 25.49 -39.45
C SER A 195 -18.97 25.96 -38.55
N PRO A 196 -17.97 26.71 -39.07
CA PRO A 196 -16.87 27.17 -38.23
C PRO A 196 -17.45 27.98 -37.08
N SER A 197 -17.18 27.52 -35.87
CA SER A 197 -17.66 28.16 -34.65
C SER A 197 -16.45 28.54 -33.83
N ILE A 198 -16.45 29.76 -33.30
CA ILE A 198 -15.44 30.14 -32.31
C ILE A 198 -15.96 29.72 -30.95
N PHE A 199 -15.21 28.84 -30.30
CA PHE A 199 -15.42 28.50 -28.91
C PHE A 199 -14.72 29.54 -28.04
N LEU A 200 -15.51 30.40 -27.41
CA LEU A 200 -15.03 31.31 -26.38
C LEU A 200 -15.47 30.81 -25.01
N TYR A 201 -14.79 31.27 -23.96
CA TYR A 201 -15.12 30.95 -22.59
C TYR A 201 -15.38 32.26 -21.85
N ALA A 202 -16.63 32.48 -21.43
CA ALA A 202 -17.00 33.65 -20.63
C ALA A 202 -16.88 33.30 -19.15
N ARG A 203 -16.12 34.10 -18.41
CA ARG A 203 -15.99 33.96 -16.96
C ARG A 203 -17.33 34.31 -16.29
N GLU A 204 -17.92 33.37 -15.57
CA GLU A 204 -19.19 33.52 -14.85
C GLU A 204 -19.01 33.82 -13.35
N GLY A 205 -17.76 34.01 -12.91
CA GLY A 205 -17.41 34.26 -11.51
C GLY A 205 -16.61 33.09 -10.94
N TYR A 206 -16.87 32.75 -9.69
CA TYR A 206 -16.24 31.64 -8.99
C TYR A 206 -17.30 30.66 -8.51
N THR A 207 -17.04 29.35 -8.58
CA THR A 207 -17.84 28.34 -7.88
C THR A 207 -16.97 27.20 -7.36
N LYS A 208 -17.53 26.47 -6.39
CA LYS A 208 -16.94 25.34 -5.67
C LYS A 208 -15.60 25.68 -5.03
N GLU A 209 -15.61 25.75 -3.70
CA GLU A 209 -14.42 25.61 -2.89
C GLU A 209 -13.66 24.35 -3.34
N LYS A 210 -12.50 24.55 -3.97
CA LYS A 210 -11.57 23.45 -4.22
C LYS A 210 -10.57 23.41 -3.08
N THR A 211 -10.35 22.21 -2.60
CA THR A 211 -9.28 21.93 -1.64
C THR A 211 -8.03 21.52 -2.41
N LEU A 212 -6.96 22.31 -2.32
CA LEU A 212 -5.60 21.81 -2.56
C LEU A 212 -5.08 21.21 -1.27
N THR A 213 -4.45 20.06 -1.39
CA THR A 213 -3.78 19.36 -0.29
C THR A 213 -2.31 19.24 -0.65
N ALA A 214 -1.45 19.89 0.15
CA ALA A 214 -0.02 19.63 0.14
C ALA A 214 0.32 18.67 1.29
N ARG A 215 1.11 17.63 0.98
CA ARG A 215 1.62 16.66 1.96
C ARG A 215 3.13 16.62 1.86
N ALA A 216 3.82 16.64 3.00
CA ALA A 216 5.24 16.40 3.09
C ALA A 216 5.51 15.39 4.22
N GLY A 217 6.24 14.32 3.92
CA GLY A 217 6.71 13.38 4.92
C GLY A 217 7.81 14.01 5.76
N LYS A 218 7.70 13.93 7.09
CA LYS A 218 8.73 14.44 8.02
C LYS A 218 9.83 13.44 8.34
N LEU A 219 9.65 12.17 8.00
CA LEU A 219 10.58 11.09 8.35
C LEU A 219 11.71 11.02 7.32
N ASN A 220 12.81 11.74 7.59
CA ASN A 220 14.05 11.60 6.83
C ASN A 220 14.89 10.42 7.35
N LYS A 221 15.92 10.03 6.61
CA LYS A 221 16.78 8.89 6.96
C LYS A 221 17.34 8.96 8.40
N PRO A 222 17.95 10.08 8.88
CA PRO A 222 18.39 10.19 10.27
C PRO A 222 17.29 9.96 11.32
N ALA A 223 16.09 10.47 11.08
CA ALA A 223 14.94 10.28 11.98
C ALA A 223 14.47 8.81 12.00
N ILE A 224 14.48 8.14 10.84
CA ILE A 224 14.15 6.72 10.72
C ILE A 224 15.18 5.87 11.47
N GLU A 225 16.48 6.11 11.24
CA GLU A 225 17.58 5.42 11.93
C GLU A 225 17.48 5.58 13.46
N TYR A 226 17.14 6.80 13.93
CA TYR A 226 16.88 7.05 15.34
C TYR A 226 15.70 6.23 15.88
N ILE A 227 14.54 6.25 15.20
CA ILE A 227 13.37 5.46 15.64
C ILE A 227 13.71 3.97 15.69
N VAL A 228 14.32 3.44 14.62
CA VAL A 228 14.64 2.01 14.51
C VAL A 228 15.56 1.59 15.66
N LYS A 229 16.60 2.38 15.95
CA LYS A 229 17.50 2.12 17.08
C LYS A 229 16.77 2.14 18.41
N GLU A 230 15.93 3.15 18.66
CA GLU A 230 15.16 3.26 19.91
C GLU A 230 14.14 2.12 20.08
N MET A 231 13.61 1.59 18.99
CA MET A 231 12.72 0.42 19.00
C MET A 231 13.50 -0.86 19.25
N ASP A 232 14.68 -1.03 18.64
CA ASP A 232 15.56 -2.17 18.90
C ASP A 232 16.00 -2.19 20.38
N ASP A 233 16.51 -1.07 20.89
CA ASP A 233 17.03 -0.92 22.26
C ASP A 233 15.93 -1.22 23.30
N ALA A 234 14.68 -0.82 23.02
CA ALA A 234 13.56 -1.05 23.92
C ALA A 234 13.03 -2.49 23.90
N PHE A 235 13.04 -3.15 22.74
CA PHE A 235 12.21 -4.34 22.53
C PHE A 235 12.93 -5.54 21.92
N PHE A 236 13.94 -5.34 21.08
CA PHE A 236 14.49 -6.43 20.28
C PHE A 236 15.13 -7.52 21.14
N GLU A 237 16.06 -7.17 22.03
CA GLU A 237 16.71 -8.13 22.93
C GLU A 237 15.72 -8.77 23.94
N ARG A 238 14.61 -8.09 24.23
CA ARG A 238 13.55 -8.64 25.09
C ARG A 238 12.76 -9.75 24.41
N PHE A 239 12.48 -9.62 23.11
CA PHE A 239 11.61 -10.54 22.37
C PHE A 239 12.36 -11.54 21.48
N ALA A 240 13.61 -11.25 21.12
CA ALA A 240 14.49 -12.13 20.35
C ALA A 240 15.93 -12.20 20.95
N PRO A 241 16.07 -12.60 22.23
CA PRO A 241 17.35 -12.56 22.95
C PRO A 241 18.42 -13.48 22.36
N GLU A 242 18.04 -14.66 21.89
CA GLU A 242 19.00 -15.64 21.40
C GLU A 242 19.17 -15.57 19.88
N LYS A 243 20.41 -15.70 19.41
CA LYS A 243 20.71 -15.71 17.96
C LYS A 243 19.97 -16.81 17.19
N LYS A 244 19.65 -17.93 17.85
CA LYS A 244 18.93 -19.07 17.23
C LYS A 244 17.47 -18.73 16.93
N ASP A 245 16.92 -17.73 17.60
CA ASP A 245 15.53 -17.27 17.47
C ASP A 245 15.40 -16.14 16.42
N ARG A 246 16.50 -15.79 15.76
CA ARG A 246 16.58 -14.73 14.74
C ARG A 246 16.70 -15.36 13.35
N THR A 247 15.77 -15.06 12.46
CA THR A 247 15.84 -15.40 11.03
C THR A 247 16.54 -14.29 10.25
N LYS A 248 16.79 -14.50 8.94
CA LYS A 248 17.35 -13.47 8.05
C LYS A 248 16.64 -12.12 8.16
N TYR A 249 15.32 -12.12 8.23
CA TYR A 249 14.50 -10.90 8.23
C TYR A 249 14.11 -10.40 9.64
N ARG A 250 14.63 -11.04 10.70
CA ARG A 250 14.43 -10.65 12.11
C ARG A 250 15.76 -10.33 12.77
N GLN A 251 16.52 -9.46 12.12
CA GLN A 251 17.75 -8.89 12.64
C GLN A 251 17.45 -7.48 13.17
N PRO A 252 18.20 -6.99 14.19
CA PRO A 252 18.01 -5.64 14.68
C PRO A 252 18.35 -4.66 13.55
N GLY A 253 17.74 -3.48 13.57
CA GLY A 253 18.04 -2.40 12.64
C GLY A 253 17.31 -2.50 11.31
N PHE A 254 16.41 -3.48 11.16
CA PHE A 254 15.75 -3.75 9.89
C PHE A 254 14.48 -2.90 9.74
N PHE A 255 14.39 -2.19 8.62
CA PHE A 255 13.25 -1.38 8.25
C PHE A 255 13.04 -1.38 6.74
N GLU A 256 11.85 -1.00 6.30
CA GLU A 256 11.52 -0.86 4.88
C GLU A 256 10.88 0.51 4.62
N LEU A 257 11.33 1.22 3.59
CA LEU A 257 10.74 2.47 3.15
C LEU A 257 9.42 2.24 2.42
N LYS A 258 8.41 3.05 2.74
CA LYS A 258 7.08 3.01 2.08
C LYS A 258 6.70 4.40 1.57
N PRO A 259 5.79 4.51 0.58
CA PRO A 259 5.35 5.81 0.07
C PRO A 259 4.76 6.77 1.12
N TYR A 260 4.29 6.24 2.24
CA TYR A 260 3.65 6.98 3.33
C TYR A 260 4.53 7.14 4.59
N GLY A 261 5.76 6.60 4.59
CA GLY A 261 6.61 6.54 5.77
C GLY A 261 7.58 5.37 5.73
N PHE A 262 7.67 4.60 6.81
CA PHE A 262 8.49 3.38 6.84
C PHE A 262 7.91 2.33 7.78
N GLU A 263 8.39 1.09 7.66
CA GLU A 263 8.04 -0.05 8.49
C GLU A 263 9.24 -0.52 9.28
N TYR A 264 9.12 -0.60 10.59
CA TYR A 264 10.08 -1.29 11.45
C TYR A 264 9.77 -2.79 11.46
N ARG A 265 10.76 -3.64 11.15
CA ARG A 265 10.54 -5.06 10.82
C ARG A 265 11.31 -6.06 11.70
N SER A 266 12.02 -5.59 12.73
CA SER A 266 12.89 -6.46 13.56
C SER A 266 12.13 -7.38 14.51
N LEU A 267 10.89 -7.07 14.92
CA LEU A 267 10.22 -7.80 16.02
C LEU A 267 9.59 -9.12 15.56
N PRO A 268 9.66 -10.18 16.38
CA PRO A 268 8.90 -11.40 16.15
C PRO A 268 7.42 -11.20 16.52
N ALA A 269 6.50 -11.80 15.77
CA ALA A 269 5.10 -11.94 16.18
C ALA A 269 4.95 -13.23 16.99
N ASN A 270 5.32 -13.17 18.28
CA ASN A 270 5.12 -14.25 19.26
C ASN A 270 4.18 -13.79 20.38
N SER A 271 3.72 -14.71 21.23
CA SER A 271 2.75 -14.38 22.29
C SER A 271 3.21 -13.22 23.18
N LYS A 272 4.48 -13.20 23.58
CA LYS A 272 5.05 -12.13 24.42
C LYS A 272 5.00 -10.76 23.74
N THR A 273 5.29 -10.72 22.43
CA THR A 273 5.26 -9.47 21.65
C THR A 273 3.82 -9.02 21.43
N MET A 274 2.89 -9.96 21.20
CA MET A 274 1.46 -9.69 21.04
C MET A 274 0.81 -9.16 22.33
N GLU A 275 1.23 -9.66 23.49
CA GLU A 275 0.82 -9.12 24.80
C GLU A 275 1.37 -7.71 25.04
N ALA A 276 2.53 -7.39 24.47
CA ALA A 276 3.19 -6.09 24.60
C ALA A 276 2.76 -5.04 23.57
N LEU A 277 1.77 -5.33 22.69
CA LEU A 277 1.31 -4.36 21.68
C LEU A 277 0.98 -2.96 22.24
N PRO A 278 0.31 -2.81 23.40
CA PRO A 278 0.07 -1.48 23.97
C PRO A 278 1.35 -0.71 24.29
N GLU A 279 2.36 -1.40 24.82
CA GLU A 279 3.67 -0.83 25.17
C GLU A 279 4.45 -0.43 23.92
N ILE A 280 4.53 -1.33 22.94
CA ILE A 280 5.20 -1.13 21.64
C ILE A 280 4.57 0.06 20.90
N THR A 281 3.25 0.08 20.80
CA THR A 281 2.51 1.14 20.10
C THR A 281 2.67 2.48 20.81
N LYS A 282 2.67 2.49 22.15
CA LYS A 282 2.91 3.73 22.91
C LYS A 282 4.30 4.29 22.65
N LYS A 283 5.36 3.46 22.71
CA LYS A 283 6.73 3.90 22.38
C LYS A 283 6.81 4.46 20.96
N ALA A 284 6.14 3.83 19.99
CA ALA A 284 6.09 4.31 18.61
C ALA A 284 5.51 5.74 18.51
N PHE A 285 4.36 6.00 19.16
CA PHE A 285 3.78 7.35 19.20
C PHE A 285 4.66 8.36 19.95
N ASP A 286 5.29 7.96 21.06
CA ASP A 286 6.19 8.81 21.83
C ASP A 286 7.40 9.25 20.99
N LEU A 287 7.98 8.35 20.19
CA LEU A 287 9.08 8.66 19.26
C LEU A 287 8.64 9.62 18.13
N LEU A 288 7.46 9.40 17.53
CA LEU A 288 6.93 10.34 16.53
C LEU A 288 6.68 11.73 17.12
N LYS A 289 6.18 11.79 18.37
CA LYS A 289 5.97 13.05 19.09
C LYS A 289 7.29 13.77 19.37
N GLU A 290 8.36 13.04 19.67
CA GLU A 290 9.69 13.61 19.86
C GLU A 290 10.24 14.22 18.57
N ILE A 291 10.19 13.48 17.46
CA ILE A 291 10.64 13.98 16.14
C ILE A 291 9.87 15.23 15.73
N ASN A 292 8.58 15.30 16.03
CA ASN A 292 7.74 16.45 15.69
C ASN A 292 8.06 17.74 16.45
N LYS A 293 8.86 17.68 17.52
CA LYS A 293 9.32 18.89 18.22
C LYS A 293 10.37 19.66 17.42
N TYR A 294 10.98 19.01 16.43
CA TYR A 294 12.04 19.55 15.57
C TYR A 294 11.53 19.73 14.13
#